data_AF-A0AA38WNN7-F1
#
_entry.id   AF-A0AA38WNN7-F1
#
_cell.length_a   1.000
_cell.length_b   1.000
_cell.length_c   1.000
_cell.angle_alpha   90.00
_cell.angle_beta   90.00
_cell.angle_gamma   90.00
#
_symmetry.space_group_name_H-M   'P 1'
#
loop_
_entity.id
_entity.type
_entity.pdbx_description
1 polymer ?
#
loop_
_entity_poly.entity_id
_entity_poly.type
_entity_poly.pdbx_seq_one_letter_code
_entity_poly.pdbx_strand_id
1 'polypeptide(L)'
;MEGSIVRRVIPSDNSCLFNAVGYVMDHDKNKASELRQVIAATVASDPTKYSEAFLGKPNEEYVSWILNPEKWGGAIELSILADYYGREIAAYDIQTTRCDLYGQGKSYSERVMLIYDGLHYDALAMSPADGAPEEFDQTIFVVNHDRTIGAYESLALNLVKDQQRKRSYTDTANFTLRCGVCQIGVIGQK
;
A
#
# COMPACT_ATOMS: atom_id res chain seq x y z
N MET A 1 -21.01 19.05 1.66
CA MET A 1 -21.14 17.74 2.33
C MET A 1 -19.74 17.42 2.86
N GLU A 2 -19.57 17.40 4.19
CA GLU A 2 -18.26 17.23 4.84
C GLU A 2 -17.93 15.72 4.93
N GLY A 3 -17.38 15.16 3.86
CA GLY A 3 -16.78 13.83 3.93
C GLY A 3 -15.38 13.86 4.54
N SER A 4 -14.86 12.70 4.94
CA SER A 4 -13.53 12.58 5.55
C SER A 4 -12.73 11.43 4.94
N ILE A 5 -11.39 11.57 4.92
CA ILE A 5 -10.52 10.46 4.58
C ILE A 5 -10.48 9.48 5.75
N VAL A 6 -10.77 8.21 5.46
CA VAL A 6 -10.84 7.12 6.44
C VAL A 6 -9.88 5.99 6.04
N ARG A 7 -9.35 5.29 7.05
CA ARG A 7 -8.60 4.03 6.89
C ARG A 7 -9.59 2.88 6.84
N ARG A 8 -9.65 2.15 5.72
CA ARG A 8 -10.42 0.91 5.58
C ARG A 8 -9.50 -0.27 5.86
N VAL A 9 -9.78 -0.96 6.95
CA VAL A 9 -8.95 -2.07 7.44
C VAL A 9 -9.04 -3.27 6.52
N ILE A 10 -7.89 -3.84 6.20
CA ILE A 10 -7.65 -5.00 5.37
C ILE A 10 -7.22 -6.16 6.30
N PRO A 11 -7.67 -7.41 6.03
CA PRO A 11 -7.22 -8.55 6.82
C PRO A 11 -5.69 -8.72 6.81
N SER A 12 -5.13 -9.04 7.97
CA SER A 12 -3.69 -9.30 8.13
C SER A 12 -3.33 -10.74 7.74
N ASP A 13 -3.35 -11.04 6.44
CA ASP A 13 -3.24 -12.38 5.85
C ASP A 13 -2.00 -12.55 4.94
N ASN A 14 -0.92 -11.81 5.20
CA ASN A 14 0.28 -11.69 4.34
C ASN A 14 0.02 -11.13 2.93
N SER A 15 -1.23 -10.79 2.61
CA SER A 15 -1.66 -10.28 1.31
C SER A 15 -2.29 -8.89 1.40
N CYS A 16 -2.13 -8.21 2.54
CA CYS A 16 -2.69 -6.89 2.81
C CYS A 16 -2.41 -5.86 1.72
N LEU A 17 -1.19 -5.79 1.17
CA LEU A 17 -0.87 -4.87 0.06
C LEU A 17 -1.78 -5.11 -1.15
N PHE A 18 -1.92 -6.37 -1.58
CA PHE A 18 -2.70 -6.70 -2.77
C PHE A 18 -4.19 -6.50 -2.54
N ASN A 19 -4.69 -6.84 -1.35
CA ASN A 19 -6.09 -6.65 -0.98
C ASN A 19 -6.42 -5.15 -0.79
N ALA A 20 -5.48 -4.35 -0.27
CA ALA A 20 -5.61 -2.90 -0.18
C ALA A 20 -5.66 -2.26 -1.58
N VAL A 21 -4.76 -2.67 -2.49
CA VAL A 21 -4.80 -2.25 -3.90
C VAL A 21 -6.11 -2.67 -4.55
N GLY A 22 -6.52 -3.92 -4.36
CA GLY A 22 -7.80 -4.43 -4.88
C GLY A 22 -8.99 -3.62 -4.41
N TYR A 23 -9.01 -3.20 -3.15
CA TYR A 23 -10.07 -2.36 -2.63
C TYR A 23 -10.09 -0.97 -3.27
N VAL A 24 -8.93 -0.29 -3.35
CA VAL A 24 -8.91 1.07 -3.90
C VAL A 24 -9.07 1.14 -5.41
N MET A 25 -8.81 0.04 -6.12
CA MET A 25 -8.98 -0.04 -7.58
C MET A 25 -10.37 -0.56 -7.96
N ASP A 26 -10.84 -1.62 -7.30
CA ASP A 26 -11.97 -2.45 -7.74
C ASP A 26 -13.04 -2.63 -6.64
N HIS A 27 -12.90 -2.01 -5.46
CA HIS A 27 -13.73 -2.24 -4.27
C HIS A 27 -13.79 -3.71 -3.82
N ASP A 28 -12.73 -4.48 -4.07
CA ASP A 28 -12.62 -5.89 -3.69
C ASP A 28 -11.39 -6.17 -2.82
N LYS A 29 -11.63 -6.63 -1.59
CA LYS A 29 -10.59 -7.00 -0.62
C LYS A 29 -10.03 -8.42 -0.81
N ASN A 30 -10.35 -9.11 -1.91
CA ASN A 30 -9.94 -10.50 -2.18
C ASN A 30 -9.15 -10.65 -3.49
N LYS A 31 -8.45 -9.59 -3.92
CA LYS A 31 -7.73 -9.54 -5.20
C LYS A 31 -6.32 -10.12 -5.15
N ALA A 32 -5.84 -10.57 -3.99
CA ALA A 32 -4.46 -11.01 -3.80
C ALA A 32 -3.95 -12.03 -4.83
N SER A 33 -4.70 -13.10 -5.07
CA SER A 33 -4.27 -14.14 -6.00
C SER A 33 -4.10 -13.61 -7.43
N GLU A 34 -5.07 -12.83 -7.89
CA GLU A 34 -5.07 -12.24 -9.23
C GLU A 34 -3.91 -11.25 -9.40
N LEU A 35 -3.72 -10.33 -8.45
CA LEU A 35 -2.67 -9.32 -8.57
C LEU A 35 -1.28 -9.92 -8.52
N ARG A 36 -1.07 -10.99 -7.73
CA ARG A 36 0.19 -11.75 -7.76
C ARG A 36 0.46 -12.35 -9.14
N GLN A 37 -0.56 -12.88 -9.82
CA GLN A 37 -0.42 -13.40 -11.19
C GLN A 37 -0.05 -12.30 -12.19
N VAL A 38 -0.67 -11.13 -12.08
CA VAL A 38 -0.32 -9.96 -12.91
C VAL A 38 1.15 -9.57 -12.72
N ILE A 39 1.62 -9.52 -11.47
CA ILE A 39 3.01 -9.17 -11.16
C ILE A 39 3.97 -10.24 -11.69
N ALA A 40 3.68 -11.52 -11.42
CA ALA A 40 4.46 -12.64 -11.92
C ALA A 40 4.61 -12.61 -13.45
N ALA A 41 3.50 -12.41 -14.17
CA ALA A 41 3.51 -12.30 -15.62
C ALA A 41 4.31 -11.08 -16.10
N THR A 42 4.16 -9.93 -15.44
CA THR A 42 4.90 -8.70 -15.79
C THR A 42 6.40 -8.89 -15.61
N VAL A 43 6.82 -9.44 -14.47
CA VAL A 43 8.23 -9.73 -14.16
C VAL A 43 8.83 -10.71 -15.17
N ALA A 44 8.10 -11.78 -15.49
CA ALA A 44 8.55 -12.78 -16.46
C ALA A 44 8.66 -12.23 -17.90
N SER A 45 7.84 -11.23 -18.25
CA SER A 45 7.79 -10.68 -19.61
C SER A 45 8.97 -9.80 -19.99
N ASP A 46 9.67 -9.22 -19.00
CA ASP A 46 10.82 -8.34 -19.23
C ASP A 46 11.97 -8.64 -18.24
N PRO A 47 12.70 -9.74 -18.42
CA PRO A 47 13.82 -10.11 -17.54
C PRO A 47 15.00 -9.13 -17.59
N THR A 48 15.07 -8.27 -18.62
CA THR A 48 16.11 -7.25 -18.72
C THR A 48 15.83 -6.10 -17.75
N LYS A 49 14.59 -5.60 -17.72
CA LYS A 49 14.17 -4.61 -16.71
C LYS A 49 14.13 -5.23 -15.32
N TYR A 50 13.43 -6.36 -15.18
CA TYR A 50 13.29 -7.08 -13.91
C TYR A 50 14.44 -8.08 -13.73
N SER A 51 15.66 -7.54 -13.74
CA SER A 51 16.89 -8.29 -13.53
C SER A 51 17.10 -8.63 -12.05
N GLU A 52 18.03 -9.54 -11.75
CA GLU A 52 18.41 -9.86 -10.37
C GLU A 52 18.86 -8.64 -9.57
N ALA A 53 19.56 -7.70 -10.20
CA ALA A 53 19.96 -6.45 -9.55
C ALA A 53 18.75 -5.57 -9.15
N PHE A 54 17.67 -5.62 -9.92
CA PHE A 54 16.43 -4.88 -9.62
C PHE A 54 15.59 -5.59 -8.56
N LEU A 55 15.47 -6.92 -8.66
CA LEU A 55 14.60 -7.74 -7.83
C LEU A 55 15.25 -8.20 -6.51
N GLY A 56 16.58 -8.13 -6.41
CA GLY A 56 17.36 -8.69 -5.31
C GLY A 56 17.48 -10.22 -5.32
N LYS A 57 17.02 -10.87 -6.40
CA LYS A 57 17.03 -12.33 -6.61
C LYS A 57 16.75 -12.67 -8.08
N PRO A 58 17.12 -13.86 -8.58
CA PRO A 58 16.89 -14.24 -9.97
C PRO A 58 15.43 -14.09 -10.40
N ASN A 59 15.20 -13.66 -11.65
CA ASN A 59 13.86 -13.34 -12.18
C ASN A 59 12.86 -14.50 -11.99
N GLU A 60 13.21 -15.71 -12.43
CA GLU A 60 12.35 -16.90 -12.27
C GLU A 60 12.06 -17.24 -10.81
N GLU A 61 13.05 -17.02 -9.94
CA GLU A 61 12.89 -17.23 -8.50
C GLU A 61 12.00 -16.14 -7.87
N TYR A 62 12.00 -14.92 -8.39
CA TYR A 62 11.08 -13.87 -7.97
C TYR A 62 9.64 -14.17 -8.40
N VAL A 63 9.45 -14.63 -9.64
CA VAL A 63 8.15 -15.06 -10.17
C VAL A 63 7.53 -16.13 -9.28
N SER A 64 8.31 -17.15 -8.91
CA SER A 64 7.84 -18.21 -8.00
C SER A 64 7.59 -17.68 -6.58
N TRP A 65 8.42 -16.76 -6.12
CA TRP A 65 8.30 -16.15 -4.79
C TRP A 65 7.04 -15.29 -4.65
N ILE A 66 6.72 -14.44 -5.63
CA ILE A 66 5.59 -13.51 -5.53
C ILE A 66 4.23 -14.23 -5.61
N LEU A 67 4.19 -15.39 -6.26
CA LEU A 67 2.99 -16.24 -6.33
C LEU A 67 2.66 -16.94 -4.99
N ASN A 68 3.60 -17.02 -4.05
CA ASN A 68 3.35 -17.60 -2.75
C ASN A 68 2.53 -16.62 -1.87
N PRO A 69 1.33 -17.02 -1.38
CA PRO A 69 0.45 -16.14 -0.59
C PRO A 69 1.04 -15.70 0.75
N GLU A 70 2.09 -16.37 1.26
CA GLU A 70 2.78 -15.99 2.49
C GLU A 70 3.80 -14.86 2.29
N LYS A 71 4.14 -14.53 1.03
CA LYS A 71 5.13 -13.49 0.73
C LYS A 71 4.49 -12.12 0.62
N TRP A 72 5.11 -11.14 1.27
CA TRP A 72 4.60 -9.77 1.26
C TRP A 72 5.05 -9.05 0.00
N GLY A 73 4.16 -8.23 -0.57
CA GLY A 73 4.56 -7.27 -1.59
C GLY A 73 5.23 -6.04 -0.98
N GLY A 74 5.79 -5.20 -1.84
CA GLY A 74 6.31 -3.89 -1.46
C GLY A 74 6.37 -2.92 -2.64
N ALA A 75 7.46 -2.14 -2.69
CA ALA A 75 7.61 -1.07 -3.67
C ALA A 75 7.65 -1.55 -5.12
N ILE A 76 8.22 -2.73 -5.38
CA ILE A 76 8.26 -3.33 -6.73
C ILE A 76 6.84 -3.65 -7.19
N GLU A 77 6.05 -4.32 -6.34
CA GLU A 77 4.66 -4.67 -6.61
C GLU A 77 3.81 -3.43 -6.85
N LEU A 78 3.91 -2.40 -6.00
CA LEU A 78 3.15 -1.15 -6.16
C LEU A 78 3.50 -0.43 -7.46
N SER A 79 4.77 -0.42 -7.86
CA SER A 79 5.21 0.18 -9.13
C SER A 79 4.61 -0.57 -10.33
N ILE A 80 4.63 -1.90 -10.31
CA ILE A 80 4.05 -2.74 -11.37
C ILE A 80 2.52 -2.54 -11.43
N LEU A 81 1.85 -2.55 -10.28
CA LEU A 81 0.39 -2.43 -10.20
C LEU A 81 -0.08 -1.03 -10.62
N ALA A 82 0.67 0.04 -10.29
CA ALA A 82 0.38 1.38 -10.80
C ALA A 82 0.40 1.42 -12.34
N ASP A 83 1.40 0.78 -12.96
CA ASP A 83 1.50 0.68 -14.42
C ASP A 83 0.40 -0.21 -15.02
N TYR A 84 0.08 -1.34 -14.38
CA TYR A 84 -0.98 -2.26 -14.83
C TYR A 84 -2.36 -1.59 -14.84
N TYR A 85 -2.71 -0.86 -13.78
CA TYR A 85 -3.98 -0.14 -13.68
C TYR A 85 -3.98 1.20 -14.44
N GLY A 86 -2.82 1.66 -14.93
CA GLY A 86 -2.69 2.98 -15.55
C GLY A 86 -3.05 4.12 -14.59
N ARG A 87 -2.72 3.97 -13.31
CA ARG A 87 -3.17 4.85 -12.22
C ARG A 87 -2.07 5.04 -11.19
N GLU A 88 -1.93 6.25 -10.66
CA GLU A 88 -0.96 6.50 -9.59
C GLU A 88 -1.41 5.86 -8.27
N ILE A 89 -0.45 5.38 -7.48
CA ILE A 89 -0.69 4.87 -6.12
C ILE A 89 0.12 5.73 -5.15
N ALA A 90 -0.56 6.45 -4.26
CA ALA A 90 0.08 7.17 -3.16
C ALA A 90 0.07 6.31 -1.90
N ALA A 91 1.23 5.82 -1.46
CA ALA A 91 1.38 5.08 -0.22
C ALA A 91 1.88 6.00 0.89
N TYR A 92 1.04 6.26 1.89
CA TYR A 92 1.40 7.09 3.04
C TYR A 92 1.96 6.26 4.18
N ASP A 93 3.21 6.52 4.58
CA ASP A 93 3.86 5.85 5.69
C ASP A 93 3.58 6.61 6.99
N ILE A 94 2.94 5.94 7.97
CA ILE A 94 2.54 6.57 9.23
C ILE A 94 3.77 7.01 10.03
N GLN A 95 4.79 6.16 10.12
CA GLN A 95 5.96 6.42 10.97
C GLN A 95 6.68 7.69 10.55
N THR A 96 6.93 7.83 9.25
CA THR A 96 7.73 8.91 8.67
C THR A 96 6.89 10.06 8.12
N THR A 97 5.57 9.90 8.01
CA THR A 97 4.62 10.84 7.38
C THR A 97 4.90 11.15 5.91
N ARG A 98 5.79 10.38 5.27
CA ARG A 98 6.10 10.53 3.85
C ARG A 98 5.00 9.89 3.00
N CYS A 99 4.86 10.39 1.77
CA CYS A 99 4.01 9.79 0.74
C CYS A 99 4.91 9.33 -0.40
N ASP A 100 4.97 8.02 -0.62
CA ASP A 100 5.68 7.41 -1.73
C ASP A 100 4.69 7.29 -2.91
N LEU A 101 4.96 7.99 -4.02
CA LEU A 101 4.07 8.07 -5.18
C LEU A 101 4.54 7.17 -6.33
N TYR A 102 3.82 6.09 -6.59
CA TYR A 102 4.08 5.15 -7.69
C TYR A 102 3.32 5.55 -8.96
N GLY A 103 3.95 5.39 -10.12
CA GLY A 103 3.42 5.86 -11.40
C GLY A 103 3.68 7.34 -11.70
N GLN A 104 4.47 8.02 -10.86
CA GLN A 104 4.82 9.43 -11.07
C GLN A 104 5.52 9.62 -12.44
N GLY A 105 5.16 10.69 -13.15
CA GLY A 105 5.74 11.03 -14.45
C GLY A 105 5.16 10.24 -15.64
N LYS A 106 4.28 9.26 -15.40
CA LYS A 106 3.55 8.53 -16.45
C LYS A 106 2.32 9.27 -16.98
N SER A 107 2.03 10.46 -16.44
CA SER A 107 0.88 11.29 -16.80
C SER A 107 -0.48 10.60 -16.60
N TYR A 108 -0.57 9.64 -15.67
CA TYR A 108 -1.86 9.09 -15.26
C TYR A 108 -2.76 10.21 -14.72
N SER A 109 -4.05 10.14 -15.06
CA SER A 109 -5.08 11.13 -14.73
C SER A 109 -5.80 10.85 -13.41
N GLU A 110 -5.46 9.74 -12.76
CA GLU A 110 -6.13 9.25 -11.58
C GLU A 110 -5.10 8.76 -10.56
N ARG A 111 -5.46 8.84 -9.29
CA ARG A 111 -4.65 8.38 -8.16
C ARG A 111 -5.52 7.70 -7.12
N VAL A 112 -5.00 6.64 -6.52
CA VAL A 112 -5.54 5.98 -5.33
C VAL A 112 -4.60 6.17 -4.14
N MET A 113 -5.08 5.90 -2.93
CA MET A 113 -4.32 6.12 -1.71
C MET A 113 -4.30 4.89 -0.81
N LEU A 114 -3.12 4.54 -0.32
CA LEU A 114 -2.88 3.49 0.67
C LEU A 114 -2.24 4.11 1.92
N ILE A 115 -2.35 3.42 3.04
CA ILE A 115 -1.63 3.78 4.27
C ILE A 115 -0.85 2.57 4.79
N TYR A 116 0.38 2.82 5.22
CA TYR A 116 1.33 1.82 5.67
C TYR A 116 1.77 2.12 7.09
N ASP A 117 1.69 1.10 7.96
CA ASP A 117 2.01 1.24 9.37
C ASP A 117 3.37 0.66 9.77
N GLY A 118 4.24 0.33 8.80
CA GLY A 118 5.53 -0.32 9.07
C GLY A 118 5.51 -1.84 8.97
N LEU A 119 4.31 -2.45 8.94
CA LEU A 119 4.12 -3.89 8.73
C LEU A 119 2.96 -4.19 7.76
N HIS A 120 1.91 -3.37 7.80
CA HIS A 120 0.63 -3.65 7.17
C HIS A 120 0.18 -2.49 6.28
N TYR A 121 -0.47 -2.84 5.16
CA TYR A 121 -1.10 -1.89 4.24
C TYR A 121 -2.61 -1.92 4.39
N ASP A 122 -3.20 -0.73 4.48
CA ASP A 122 -4.63 -0.51 4.42
C ASP A 122 -5.01 0.45 3.30
N ALA A 123 -6.29 0.45 2.93
CA ALA A 123 -6.84 1.37 1.96
C ALA A 123 -7.21 2.71 2.60
N LEU A 124 -7.00 3.80 1.85
CA LEU A 124 -7.57 5.10 2.18
C LEU A 124 -8.70 5.43 1.21
N ALA A 125 -9.83 5.85 1.76
CA ALA A 125 -11.02 6.23 1.01
C ALA A 125 -11.59 7.55 1.55
N MET A 126 -12.29 8.28 0.69
CA MET A 126 -13.14 9.38 1.10
C MET A 126 -14.53 8.84 1.41
N SER A 127 -14.93 8.90 2.68
CA SER A 127 -16.25 8.51 3.15
C SER A 127 -17.18 9.74 3.18
N PRO A 128 -18.44 9.64 2.72
CA PRO A 128 -19.36 10.78 2.73
C PRO A 128 -19.83 11.19 4.13
N ALA A 129 -19.74 10.29 5.11
CA ALA A 129 -20.05 10.55 6.51
C ALA A 129 -19.33 9.56 7.42
N ASP A 130 -19.23 9.88 8.71
CA ASP A 130 -18.73 8.93 9.71
C ASP A 130 -19.64 7.70 9.80
N GLY A 131 -19.06 6.51 9.83
CA GLY A 131 -19.78 5.23 9.81
C GLY A 131 -20.54 4.90 8.52
N ALA A 132 -20.38 5.67 7.45
CA ALA A 132 -21.03 5.35 6.18
C ALA A 132 -20.52 4.00 5.62
N PRO A 133 -21.42 3.19 5.01
CA PRO A 133 -21.05 1.93 4.37
C PRO A 133 -19.93 2.11 3.33
N GLU A 134 -19.05 1.11 3.24
CA GLU A 134 -17.91 1.08 2.31
C GLU A 134 -18.32 1.19 0.83
N GLU A 135 -19.56 0.82 0.47
CA GLU A 135 -20.10 0.96 -0.90
C GLU A 135 -20.23 2.42 -1.36
N PHE A 136 -20.22 3.38 -0.44
CA PHE A 136 -20.26 4.81 -0.75
C PHE A 136 -18.88 5.47 -0.75
N ASP A 137 -17.81 4.70 -0.54
CA ASP A 137 -16.46 5.23 -0.56
C ASP A 137 -16.08 5.73 -1.96
N GLN A 138 -15.46 6.91 -2.01
CA GLN A 138 -14.66 7.30 -3.15
C GLN A 138 -13.20 6.90 -2.90
N THR A 139 -12.67 6.03 -3.77
CA THR A 139 -11.31 5.48 -3.68
C THR A 139 -10.38 5.98 -4.78
N ILE A 140 -10.95 6.42 -5.91
CA ILE A 140 -10.23 6.95 -7.08
C ILE A 140 -10.42 8.47 -7.15
N PHE A 141 -9.31 9.18 -7.30
CA PHE A 141 -9.24 10.64 -7.29
C PHE A 141 -8.61 11.17 -8.58
N VAL A 142 -9.20 12.21 -9.17
CA VAL A 142 -8.67 12.85 -10.39
C VAL A 142 -7.40 13.63 -10.06
N VAL A 143 -6.36 13.42 -10.86
CA VAL A 143 -5.11 14.17 -10.81
C VAL A 143 -5.26 15.45 -11.61
N ASN A 144 -5.10 16.59 -10.94
CA ASN A 144 -5.20 17.92 -11.52
C ASN A 144 -3.97 18.26 -12.38
N HIS A 145 -4.06 19.39 -13.10
CA HIS A 145 -2.96 19.90 -13.93
C HIS A 145 -1.67 20.19 -13.13
N ASP A 146 -1.81 20.55 -11.85
CA ASP A 146 -0.68 20.75 -10.92
C ASP A 146 -0.12 19.44 -10.35
N ARG A 147 -0.60 18.29 -10.83
CA ARG A 147 -0.25 16.93 -10.38
C ARG A 147 -0.68 16.58 -8.96
N THR A 148 -1.54 17.40 -8.33
CA THR A 148 -2.16 17.09 -7.04
C THR A 148 -3.52 16.41 -7.23
N ILE A 149 -4.05 15.81 -6.16
CA ILE A 149 -5.49 15.50 -6.05
C ILE A 149 -6.23 16.53 -5.18
N GLY A 150 -5.76 17.78 -5.15
CA GLY A 150 -6.41 18.86 -4.40
C GLY A 150 -6.49 18.61 -2.89
N ALA A 151 -7.66 18.87 -2.29
CA ALA A 151 -7.84 18.80 -0.84
C ALA A 151 -7.65 17.39 -0.25
N TYR A 152 -7.82 16.34 -1.05
CA TYR A 152 -7.71 14.95 -0.58
C TYR A 152 -6.30 14.63 -0.04
N GLU A 153 -5.24 15.19 -0.62
CA GLU A 153 -3.86 15.04 -0.13
C GLU A 153 -3.70 15.59 1.29
N SER A 154 -4.25 16.79 1.54
CA SER A 154 -4.18 17.43 2.86
C SER A 154 -4.99 16.66 3.89
N LEU A 155 -6.16 16.15 3.51
CA LEU A 155 -7.00 15.32 4.39
C LEU A 155 -6.31 13.98 4.72
N ALA A 156 -5.72 13.31 3.74
CA ALA A 156 -4.95 12.09 3.95
C ALA A 156 -3.73 12.33 4.86
N LEU A 157 -2.97 13.41 4.60
CA LEU A 157 -1.82 13.76 5.43
C LEU A 157 -2.22 14.10 6.88
N ASN A 158 -3.38 14.73 7.08
CA ASN A 158 -3.89 15.00 8.43
C ASN A 158 -4.23 13.70 9.18
N LEU A 159 -4.87 12.74 8.51
CA LEU A 159 -5.14 11.42 9.07
C LEU A 159 -3.82 10.69 9.42
N VAL A 160 -2.83 10.73 8.53
CA VAL A 160 -1.51 10.09 8.73
C VAL A 160 -0.78 10.72 9.92
N LYS A 161 -0.75 12.05 10.02
CA LYS A 161 -0.17 12.76 11.18
C LYS A 161 -0.89 12.44 12.48
N ASP A 162 -2.21 12.28 12.44
CA ASP A 162 -2.97 11.86 13.61
C ASP A 162 -2.61 10.44 14.07
N GLN A 163 -2.52 9.49 13.14
CA GLN A 163 -2.07 8.12 13.43
C GLN A 163 -0.62 8.08 13.90
N GLN A 164 0.26 8.93 13.35
CA GLN A 164 1.64 9.06 13.83
C GLN A 164 1.69 9.55 15.28
N ARG A 165 0.95 10.61 15.63
CA ARG A 165 0.87 11.12 17.01
C ARG A 165 0.35 10.06 17.98
N LYS A 166 -0.61 9.24 17.53
CA LYS A 166 -1.16 8.10 18.28
C LYS A 166 -0.23 6.88 18.31
N ARG A 167 0.91 6.93 17.61
CA ARG A 167 1.86 5.82 17.44
C ARG A 167 1.19 4.55 16.91
N SER A 168 0.24 4.70 15.99
CA SER A 168 -0.46 3.59 15.32
C SER A 168 0.39 3.00 14.19
N TYR A 169 1.65 2.67 14.50
CA TYR A 169 2.63 2.09 13.58
C TYR A 169 3.61 1.19 14.33
N THR A 170 4.24 0.27 13.61
CA THR A 170 5.27 -0.65 14.09
C THR A 170 6.63 -0.20 13.56
N ASP A 171 7.51 0.26 14.45
CA ASP A 171 8.89 0.60 14.08
C ASP A 171 9.73 -0.68 13.96
N THR A 172 9.70 -1.35 12.82
CA THR A 172 10.42 -2.62 12.63
C THR A 172 11.94 -2.47 12.77
N ALA A 173 12.51 -1.26 12.68
CA ALA A 173 13.93 -1.01 12.87
C ALA A 173 14.33 -0.94 14.35
N ASN A 174 13.42 -0.52 15.24
CA ASN A 174 13.71 -0.32 16.66
C ASN A 174 12.75 -1.06 17.61
N PHE A 175 11.83 -1.89 17.10
CA PHE A 175 10.83 -2.51 17.96
C PHE A 175 11.47 -3.50 18.93
N THR A 176 11.12 -3.32 20.20
CA THR A 176 11.44 -4.26 21.27
C THR A 176 10.23 -5.12 21.56
N LEU A 177 10.34 -6.43 21.34
CA LEU A 177 9.41 -7.41 21.88
C LEU A 177 9.67 -7.56 23.37
N ARG A 178 8.61 -7.52 24.18
CA ARG A 178 8.73 -7.87 25.60
C ARG A 178 8.46 -9.36 25.75
N CYS A 179 9.45 -10.11 26.24
CA CYS A 179 9.24 -11.52 26.53
C CYS A 179 8.15 -11.68 27.60
N GLY A 180 7.06 -12.39 27.29
CA GLY A 180 5.97 -12.62 28.25
C GLY A 180 6.39 -13.43 29.49
N VAL A 181 7.53 -14.12 29.45
CA VAL A 181 8.05 -14.95 30.54
C VAL A 181 9.04 -14.18 31.42
N CYS A 182 10.14 -13.69 30.83
CA CYS A 182 11.21 -13.03 31.59
C CYS A 182 11.11 -11.51 31.61
N GLN A 183 10.15 -10.91 30.89
CA GLN A 183 9.88 -9.47 30.83
C GLN A 183 11.03 -8.61 30.28
N ILE A 184 12.11 -9.23 29.78
CA ILE A 184 13.22 -8.57 29.10
C ILE A 184 12.72 -8.08 27.72
N GLY A 185 13.08 -6.83 27.39
CA GLY A 185 12.92 -6.29 26.04
C GLY A 185 13.98 -6.88 25.12
N VAL A 186 13.56 -7.56 24.06
CA VAL A 186 14.43 -8.08 23.01
C VAL A 186 14.14 -7.34 21.71
N ILE A 187 15.17 -6.89 21.01
CA ILE A 187 15.02 -6.22 19.72
C ILE A 187 14.81 -7.32 18.66
N GLY A 188 13.82 -7.15 17.78
CA GLY A 188 13.60 -8.07 16.67
C GLY A 188 14.85 -8.17 15.78
N GLN A 189 15.30 -9.38 15.49
CA GLN A 189 16.41 -9.61 14.55
C GLN A 189 15.89 -9.59 13.12
N LYS A 190 16.70 -9.03 12.19
CA LYS A 190 16.46 -9.07 10.74
C LYS A 190 16.58 -10.49 10.20
#